data_AF-A0A6S6TE23-F1
#
_entry.id   AF-A0A6S6TE23-F1
#
_cell.length_a   1.000
_cell.length_b   1.000
_cell.length_c   1.000
_cell.angle_alpha   90.00
_cell.angle_beta   90.00
_cell.angle_gamma   90.00
#
_symmetry.space_group_name_H-M   'P 1'
#
loop_
_entity.id
_entity.type
_entity.pdbx_description
1 polymer ?
#
loop_
_entity_poly.entity_id
_entity_poly.type
_entity_poly.pdbx_seq_one_letter_code
_entity_poly.pdbx_strand_id
1 'polypeptide(L)'
;MFLPWLFSLFYKSIKISEFFLIVFFSCLFVGICLWVFSPEIKLYVGLSGILHTFFVYYSLKSFNQDKFISIFIFGVIFLRILQEQFLFIDKDISLVNDVAVDAHLYGFISGLLFFAIKKFLPFISKPKN
;
A
#
# COMPACT_ATOMS: atom_id res chain seq x y z
N MET A 1 10.21 5.30 11.91
CA MET A 1 11.24 4.33 12.37
C MET A 1 10.85 2.89 11.97
N PHE A 2 10.58 2.63 10.67
CA PHE A 2 10.20 1.29 10.16
C PHE A 2 10.91 0.88 8.85
N LEU A 3 11.62 1.82 8.18
CA LEU A 3 12.33 1.54 6.92
C LEU A 3 13.40 0.44 7.00
N PRO A 4 14.19 0.31 8.09
CA PRO A 4 15.21 -0.75 8.16
C PRO A 4 14.61 -2.16 8.11
N TRP A 5 13.40 -2.32 8.65
CA TRP A 5 12.71 -3.62 8.71
C TRP A 5 12.09 -4.00 7.37
N LEU A 6 11.52 -3.02 6.65
CA LEU A 6 11.06 -3.16 5.27
C LEU A 6 12.18 -3.62 4.32
N PHE A 7 13.38 -3.02 4.45
CA PHE A 7 14.54 -3.45 3.69
C PHE A 7 14.97 -4.86 4.07
N SER A 8 15.04 -5.22 5.36
CA SER A 8 15.40 -6.59 5.76
C SER A 8 14.51 -7.67 5.13
N LEU A 9 13.19 -7.42 5.06
CA LEU A 9 12.21 -8.39 4.56
C LEU A 9 12.20 -8.53 3.03
N PHE A 10 12.50 -7.45 2.29
CA PHE A 10 12.31 -7.42 0.84
C PHE A 10 13.50 -6.87 0.03
N TYR A 11 14.66 -6.57 0.62
CA TYR A 11 15.76 -5.87 -0.09
C TYR A 11 16.18 -6.56 -1.40
N LYS A 12 16.15 -7.89 -1.44
CA LYS A 12 16.48 -8.66 -2.66
C LYS A 12 15.48 -8.45 -3.79
N SER A 13 14.25 -8.07 -3.46
CA SER A 13 13.17 -7.80 -4.42
C SER A 13 13.06 -6.34 -4.81
N ILE A 14 13.73 -5.40 -4.13
CA ILE A 14 13.61 -3.96 -4.39
C ILE A 14 14.64 -3.54 -5.46
N LYS A 15 14.14 -3.04 -6.60
CA LYS A 15 14.96 -2.31 -7.58
C LYS A 15 14.83 -0.81 -7.32
N ILE A 16 15.92 -0.06 -7.41
CA ILE A 16 15.91 1.38 -7.09
C ILE A 16 14.95 2.19 -7.98
N SER A 17 14.91 1.89 -9.28
CA SER A 17 13.99 2.56 -10.22
C SER A 17 12.53 2.28 -9.91
N GLU A 18 12.25 1.05 -9.48
CA GLU A 18 10.92 0.61 -9.09
C GLU A 18 10.49 1.21 -7.74
N PHE A 19 11.43 1.39 -6.81
CA PHE A 19 11.21 2.08 -5.54
C PHE A 19 10.70 3.51 -5.77
N PHE A 20 11.38 4.30 -6.60
CA PHE A 20 10.92 5.66 -6.89
C PHE A 20 9.59 5.69 -7.63
N LEU A 21 9.38 4.75 -8.55
CA LEU A 21 8.15 4.67 -9.33
C LEU A 21 6.94 4.30 -8.46
N ILE A 22 7.09 3.36 -7.52
CA ILE A 22 6.01 3.00 -6.59
C ILE A 22 5.73 4.12 -5.58
N VAL A 23 6.75 4.84 -5.10
CA VAL A 23 6.57 6.02 -4.24
C VAL A 23 5.79 7.09 -4.98
N PHE A 24 6.21 7.45 -6.19
CA PHE A 24 5.55 8.47 -6.98
C PHE A 24 4.09 8.09 -7.29
N PHE A 25 3.87 6.86 -7.75
CA PHE A 25 2.53 6.34 -8.02
C PHE A 25 1.63 6.38 -6.78
N SER A 26 2.12 5.90 -5.64
CA SER A 26 1.34 5.84 -4.40
C SER A 26 1.05 7.22 -3.81
N CYS A 27 2.00 8.16 -3.87
CA CYS A 27 1.75 9.55 -3.48
C CYS A 27 0.59 10.15 -4.27
N LEU A 28 0.59 9.98 -5.60
CA LEU A 28 -0.49 10.47 -6.44
C LEU A 28 -1.81 9.75 -6.16
N PHE A 29 -1.80 8.42 -6.15
CA PHE A 29 -3.01 7.63 -5.98
C PHE A 29 -3.67 7.87 -4.62
N VAL A 30 -2.91 7.75 -3.53
CA VAL A 30 -3.41 7.98 -2.17
C VAL A 30 -3.85 9.43 -2.01
N GLY A 31 -3.08 10.40 -2.53
CA GLY A 31 -3.45 11.80 -2.49
C GLY A 31 -4.77 12.10 -3.22
N ILE A 32 -4.98 11.53 -4.41
CA ILE A 32 -6.22 11.68 -5.16
C ILE A 32 -7.38 11.01 -4.40
N CYS A 33 -7.20 9.79 -3.88
CA CYS A 33 -8.25 9.11 -3.14
C CYS A 33 -8.66 9.88 -1.89
N LEU A 34 -7.70 10.41 -1.11
CA LEU A 34 -8.01 11.25 0.04
C LEU A 34 -8.76 12.52 -0.38
N TRP A 35 -8.32 13.19 -1.46
CA TRP A 35 -8.97 14.40 -1.93
C TRP A 35 -10.42 14.19 -2.40
N VAL A 36 -10.71 13.04 -3.03
CA VAL A 36 -12.05 12.74 -3.59
C VAL A 36 -12.97 12.07 -2.57
N PHE A 37 -12.48 11.07 -1.84
CA PHE A 37 -13.30 10.19 -1.01
C PHE A 37 -13.25 10.54 0.48
N SER A 38 -12.25 11.33 0.90
CA SER A 38 -12.11 11.81 2.28
C SER A 38 -11.93 13.34 2.31
N PRO A 39 -12.86 14.14 1.74
CA PRO A 39 -12.71 15.59 1.59
C PRO A 39 -12.66 16.35 2.94
N GLU A 40 -13.09 15.70 4.03
CA GLU A 40 -12.93 16.16 5.41
C GLU A 40 -11.44 16.32 5.80
N ILE A 41 -10.54 15.60 5.10
CA ILE A 41 -9.09 15.62 5.32
C ILE A 41 -8.47 16.82 4.61
N LYS A 42 -8.29 17.91 5.36
CA LYS A 42 -7.67 19.13 4.82
C LYS A 42 -6.16 19.03 4.65
N LEU A 43 -5.49 18.21 5.46
CA LEU A 43 -4.04 18.06 5.41
C LEU A 43 -3.63 16.64 5.83
N TYR A 44 -3.08 15.89 4.88
CA TYR A 44 -2.44 14.61 5.13
C TYR A 44 -0.93 14.74 4.96
N VAL A 45 -0.18 14.55 6.05
CA VAL A 45 1.29 14.59 6.07
C VAL A 45 1.93 13.21 6.29
N GLY A 46 1.11 12.15 6.23
CA GLY A 46 1.55 10.80 6.59
C GLY A 46 2.25 10.06 5.45
N LEU A 47 3.37 9.41 5.75
CA LEU A 47 3.97 8.40 4.86
C LEU A 47 3.35 7.00 5.07
N SER A 48 2.40 6.85 6.01
CA SER A 48 1.88 5.55 6.42
C SER A 48 1.09 4.83 5.33
N GLY A 49 0.33 5.56 4.50
CA GLY A 49 -0.37 4.97 3.34
C GLY A 49 0.61 4.44 2.29
N ILE A 50 1.72 5.15 2.07
CA ILE A 50 2.80 4.69 1.19
C ILE A 50 3.40 3.39 1.76
N LEU A 51 3.67 3.31 3.07
CA LEU A 51 4.17 2.07 3.69
C LEU A 51 3.23 0.87 3.47
N HIS A 52 1.92 1.07 3.53
CA HIS A 52 0.94 0.02 3.20
C HIS A 52 1.02 -0.40 1.73
N THR A 53 1.23 0.55 0.80
CA THR A 53 1.52 0.24 -0.61
C THR A 53 2.74 -0.67 -0.71
N PHE A 54 3.82 -0.34 -0.01
CA PHE A 54 5.05 -1.12 -0.03
C PHE A 54 4.85 -2.55 0.47
N PHE A 55 4.25 -2.72 1.66
CA PHE A 55 4.03 -4.05 2.22
C PHE A 55 3.17 -4.93 1.32
N VAL A 56 2.09 -4.38 0.75
CA VAL A 56 1.21 -5.12 -0.16
C VAL A 56 1.93 -5.47 -1.45
N TYR A 57 2.58 -4.51 -2.10
CA TYR A 57 3.24 -4.75 -3.37
C TYR A 57 4.39 -5.76 -3.25
N TYR A 58 5.27 -5.59 -2.27
CA TYR A 58 6.43 -6.46 -2.13
C TYR A 58 6.07 -7.84 -1.58
N SER A 59 5.04 -7.97 -0.73
CA SER A 59 4.53 -9.30 -0.36
C SER A 59 3.98 -10.07 -1.57
N LEU A 60 3.24 -9.41 -2.47
CA LEU A 60 2.76 -10.05 -3.70
C LEU A 60 3.89 -10.38 -4.67
N LYS A 61 4.86 -9.48 -4.84
CA LYS A 61 6.02 -9.66 -5.73
C LYS A 61 6.92 -10.80 -5.26
N SER A 62 7.15 -10.93 -3.95
CA SER A 62 8.03 -11.93 -3.35
C SER A 62 7.33 -13.26 -3.05
N PHE A 63 6.06 -13.41 -3.43
CA PHE A 63 5.25 -14.60 -3.11
C PHE A 63 5.89 -15.93 -3.56
N ASN A 64 6.53 -15.95 -4.73
CA ASN A 64 7.21 -17.14 -5.25
C ASN A 64 8.62 -17.35 -4.66
N GLN A 65 9.22 -16.32 -4.07
CA GLN A 65 10.54 -16.41 -3.44
C GLN A 65 10.41 -16.91 -2.00
N ASP A 66 9.54 -16.27 -1.22
CA ASP A 66 9.35 -16.54 0.20
C ASP A 66 7.85 -16.54 0.53
N LYS A 67 7.17 -17.63 0.17
CA LYS A 67 5.71 -17.76 0.27
C LYS A 67 5.19 -17.53 1.69
N PHE A 68 5.86 -18.07 2.70
CA PHE A 68 5.45 -17.92 4.10
C PHE A 68 5.49 -16.47 4.56
N ILE A 69 6.61 -15.78 4.35
CA ILE A 69 6.81 -14.37 4.70
C ILE A 69 5.79 -13.50 3.96
N SER A 70 5.59 -13.77 2.67
CA SER A 70 4.67 -13.04 1.80
C SER A 70 3.22 -13.14 2.29
N ILE A 71 2.75 -14.37 2.58
CA ILE A 71 1.41 -14.60 3.11
C ILE A 71 1.24 -13.94 4.49
N PHE A 72 2.24 -14.09 5.36
CA PHE A 72 2.19 -13.51 6.70
C PHE A 72 2.07 -11.99 6.67
N ILE A 73 2.94 -11.30 5.91
CA ILE A 73 2.92 -9.84 5.81
C ILE A 73 1.61 -9.35 5.17
N PHE A 74 1.21 -9.96 4.05
CA PHE A 74 -0.05 -9.58 3.40
C PHE A 74 -1.25 -9.79 4.32
N GLY A 75 -1.30 -10.93 5.02
CA GLY A 75 -2.36 -11.28 5.96
C GLY A 75 -2.45 -10.31 7.14
N VAL A 76 -1.31 -9.97 7.76
CA VAL A 76 -1.26 -9.00 8.87
C VAL A 76 -1.76 -7.63 8.42
N ILE A 77 -1.30 -7.14 7.27
CA ILE A 77 -1.75 -5.85 6.74
C ILE A 77 -3.24 -5.89 6.39
N PHE A 78 -3.71 -6.95 5.74
CA PHE A 78 -5.11 -7.11 5.38
C PHE A 78 -6.03 -7.13 6.62
N LEU A 79 -5.67 -7.91 7.64
CA LEU A 79 -6.40 -7.95 8.91
C LEU A 79 -6.38 -6.59 9.62
N ARG A 80 -5.25 -5.87 9.56
CA ARG A 80 -5.14 -4.52 10.11
C ARG A 80 -6.13 -3.57 9.44
N ILE A 81 -6.22 -3.60 8.11
CA ILE A 81 -7.19 -2.79 7.36
C ILE A 81 -8.63 -3.20 7.73
N LEU A 82 -8.95 -4.49 7.79
CA LEU A 82 -10.29 -4.93 8.19
C LEU A 82 -10.66 -4.46 9.59
N GLN A 83 -9.73 -4.55 10.54
CA GLN A 83 -9.94 -4.02 11.89
C GLN A 83 -10.22 -2.51 11.85
N GLU A 84 -9.40 -1.74 11.14
CA GLU A 84 -9.54 -0.28 11.05
C GLU A 84 -10.84 0.15 10.35
N GLN A 85 -11.37 -0.64 9.41
CA GLN A 85 -12.59 -0.32 8.66
C GLN A 85 -13.89 -0.78 9.33
N PHE A 86 -13.86 -1.92 10.04
CA PHE A 86 -15.08 -2.56 10.55
C PHE A 86 -15.21 -2.56 12.08
N LEU A 87 -14.11 -2.55 12.83
CA LEU A 87 -14.15 -2.54 14.29
C LEU A 87 -14.16 -1.09 14.80
N PHE A 88 -15.33 -0.48 14.72
CA PHE A 88 -15.65 0.82 15.35
C PHE A 88 -15.63 0.64 16.88
N ILE A 89 -14.47 0.80 17.51
CA ILE A 89 -14.42 1.02 18.97
C ILE A 89 -14.72 2.50 19.18
N ASP A 90 -15.98 2.78 19.57
CA ASP A 90 -16.53 4.06 20.01
C ASP A 90 -15.83 5.29 19.44
N LYS A 91 -16.26 5.70 18.23
CA LYS A 91 -15.84 6.93 17.57
C LYS A 91 -16.42 8.17 18.26
N ASP A 92 -16.09 8.35 19.53
CA ASP A 92 -16.21 9.64 20.18
C ASP A 92 -14.86 10.38 20.09
N ILE A 93 -14.87 11.47 19.33
CA ILE A 93 -14.02 12.66 19.52
C ILE A 93 -12.55 12.57 19.06
N SER A 94 -12.22 11.94 17.93
CA SER A 94 -10.92 12.25 17.29
C SER A 94 -10.99 12.31 15.76
N LEU A 95 -11.31 13.50 15.25
CA LEU A 95 -11.13 13.94 13.85
C LEU A 95 -9.69 13.76 13.30
N VAL A 96 -8.76 13.19 14.06
CA VAL A 96 -7.37 12.92 13.67
C VAL A 96 -7.14 11.43 13.40
N ASN A 97 -7.92 10.53 14.00
CA ASN A 97 -7.72 9.08 13.86
C ASN A 97 -8.45 8.51 12.62
N ASP A 98 -9.67 8.96 12.34
CA ASP A 98 -10.40 8.56 11.12
C ASP A 98 -9.64 8.96 9.84
N VAL A 99 -8.97 10.11 9.90
CA VAL A 99 -8.20 10.74 8.82
C VAL A 99 -7.03 9.87 8.33
N ALA A 100 -6.35 9.17 9.24
CA ALA A 100 -5.19 8.36 8.87
C ALA A 100 -5.57 6.95 8.41
N VAL A 101 -6.72 6.44 8.86
CA VAL A 101 -7.23 5.10 8.55
C VAL A 101 -7.56 4.95 7.06
N ASP A 102 -8.23 5.95 6.48
CA ASP A 102 -8.54 5.95 5.03
C ASP A 102 -7.26 5.91 4.18
N ALA A 103 -6.20 6.60 4.62
CA ALA A 103 -4.92 6.58 3.92
C ALA A 103 -4.26 5.19 3.93
N HIS A 104 -4.45 4.39 4.99
CA HIS A 104 -3.97 3.00 5.03
C HIS A 104 -4.74 2.13 4.03
N LEU A 105 -6.06 2.29 3.95
CA LEU A 105 -6.90 1.58 2.97
C LEU A 105 -6.51 1.93 1.53
N TYR A 106 -6.37 3.22 1.20
CA TYR A 106 -5.95 3.64 -0.13
C TYR A 106 -4.52 3.21 -0.44
N GLY A 107 -3.66 3.18 0.58
CA GLY A 107 -2.32 2.59 0.48
C GLY A 107 -2.35 1.10 0.12
N PHE A 108 -3.23 0.33 0.77
CA PHE A 108 -3.43 -1.08 0.45
C PHE A 108 -3.90 -1.28 -1.01
N ILE A 109 -4.91 -0.52 -1.42
CA ILE A 109 -5.46 -0.55 -2.80
C ILE A 109 -4.39 -0.15 -3.83
N SER A 110 -3.63 0.92 -3.55
CA SER A 110 -2.50 1.36 -4.37
C SER A 110 -1.50 0.23 -4.61
N GLY A 111 -1.13 -0.53 -3.58
CA GLY A 111 -0.23 -1.67 -3.70
C GLY A 111 -0.76 -2.80 -4.59
N LEU A 112 -2.04 -3.14 -4.45
CA LEU A 112 -2.72 -4.12 -5.30
C LEU A 112 -2.75 -3.66 -6.77
N LEU A 113 -3.14 -2.40 -6.99
CA LEU A 113 -3.26 -1.81 -8.31
C LEU A 113 -1.90 -1.75 -9.01
N PHE A 114 -0.87 -1.29 -8.30
CA PHE A 114 0.48 -1.22 -8.83
C PHE A 114 1.02 -2.61 -9.21
N PHE A 115 0.77 -3.63 -8.37
CA PHE A 115 1.09 -5.02 -8.69
C PHE A 115 0.37 -5.51 -9.95
N ALA A 116 -0.93 -5.27 -10.06
CA ALA A 116 -1.72 -5.64 -11.22
C ALA A 116 -1.19 -4.96 -12.49
N ILE A 117 -1.00 -3.64 -12.46
CA ILE A 117 -0.42 -2.86 -13.56
C ILE A 117 0.91 -3.48 -14.01
N LYS A 118 1.86 -3.73 -13.09
CA LYS A 118 3.16 -4.31 -13.42
C LYS A 118 3.08 -5.72 -13.99
N LYS A 119 2.14 -6.54 -13.51
CA LYS A 119 1.94 -7.92 -13.96
C LYS A 119 1.29 -7.99 -15.34
N PHE A 120 0.37 -7.07 -15.65
CA PHE A 120 -0.41 -7.08 -16.88
C PHE A 120 0.10 -6.12 -17.98
N LEU A 121 0.89 -5.08 -17.68
CA LEU A 121 1.52 -4.22 -18.69
C LEU A 121 2.31 -4.98 -19.78
N PRO A 122 3.16 -5.97 -19.44
CA PRO A 122 3.92 -6.71 -20.44
C PRO A 122 3.06 -7.62 -21.33
N PHE A 123 1.79 -7.85 -20.96
CA PHE A 123 0.83 -8.58 -21.79
C PHE A 123 0.19 -7.67 -22.86
N ILE A 124 0.11 -6.35 -22.60
CA ILE A 124 -0.47 -5.36 -23.51
C ILE A 124 0.55 -4.89 -24.56
N SER A 125 1.85 -4.89 -24.23
CA SER A 125 2.91 -4.37 -25.10
C SER A 125 3.59 -5.40 -26.01
N LYS A 126 3.25 -6.70 -25.90
CA LYS A 126 3.75 -7.69 -26.87
C LYS A 126 2.84 -7.69 -28.10
N PRO A 127 3.32 -7.28 -29.29
CA PRO A 127 2.57 -7.57 -30.51
C PRO A 127 2.39 -9.09 -30.62
N LYS A 128 1.16 -9.53 -30.90
CA LYS A 128 0.92 -10.88 -31.36
C LYS A 128 1.60 -11.00 -32.73
N ASN A 129 2.79 -11.61 -32.76
CA ASN A 129 3.36 -12.14 -34.00
C ASN A 129 2.65 -13.44 -34.36
#